data_AF-A0A920GBJ5-F1
#
_entry.id   AF-A0A920GBJ5-F1
#
_cell.length_a   1.000
_cell.length_b   1.000
_cell.length_c   1.000
_cell.angle_alpha   90.00
_cell.angle_beta   90.00
_cell.angle_gamma   90.00
#
_symmetry.space_group_name_H-M   'P 1'
#
loop_
_entity.id
_entity.type
_entity.pdbx_description
1 polymer ?
#
loop_
_entity_poly.entity_id
_entity_poly.type
_entity_poly.pdbx_seq_one_letter_code
_entity_poly.pdbx_strand_id
1 'polypeptide(L)'
;MALLYAHLGASNHAELEQISRAMLAHPELVAGDGRFDTELMRRSHGQVLSKGGAEGIQCLSRVGEGLGVAIKVEDGSRRAKQAVALHLLRQLEWLTPLGLEELRTRS
;
A
#
# COMPACT_ATOMS: atom_id res chain seq x y z
N MET A 1 -3.42 13.43 0.46
CA MET A 1 -2.99 12.05 0.74
C MET A 1 -2.11 11.46 -0.35
N ALA A 2 -2.52 11.47 -1.63
CA ALA A 2 -1.71 10.91 -2.72
C ALA A 2 -0.29 11.52 -2.80
N LEU A 3 -0.17 12.85 -2.80
CA LEU A 3 1.13 13.55 -2.83
C LEU A 3 2.02 13.23 -1.63
N LEU A 4 1.44 13.09 -0.44
CA LEU A 4 2.21 12.68 0.75
C LEU A 4 2.83 11.30 0.54
N TYR A 5 2.05 10.35 0.02
CA TYR A 5 2.52 9.00 -0.27
C TYR A 5 3.54 8.99 -1.41
N ALA A 6 3.39 9.87 -2.41
CA ALA A 6 4.39 10.07 -3.46
C ALA A 6 5.75 10.46 -2.86
N HIS A 7 5.79 11.45 -1.95
CA HIS A 7 7.04 11.84 -1.28
C HIS A 7 7.59 10.74 -0.37
N LEU A 8 6.71 10.02 0.33
CA LEU A 8 7.11 8.91 1.21
C LEU A 8 7.83 7.80 0.43
N GLY A 9 7.34 7.43 -0.76
CA GLY A 9 7.97 6.42 -1.62
C GLY A 9 9.11 6.94 -2.50
N ALA A 10 9.25 8.25 -2.70
CA ALA A 10 10.22 8.84 -3.64
C ALA A 10 11.69 8.56 -3.31
N SER A 11 12.02 8.25 -2.04
CA SER A 11 13.41 8.01 -1.59
C SER A 11 14.36 9.19 -1.88
N ASN A 12 13.84 10.42 -1.83
CA ASN A 12 14.58 11.67 -2.06
C ASN A 12 14.75 12.53 -0.79
N HIS A 13 14.16 12.10 0.32
CA HIS A 13 14.31 12.69 1.65
C HIS A 13 14.72 11.58 2.63
N ALA A 14 15.87 11.73 3.30
CA ALA A 14 16.43 10.68 4.16
C ALA A 14 15.50 10.30 5.32
N GLU A 15 14.79 11.27 5.89
CA GLU A 15 13.84 11.07 6.99
C GLU A 15 12.61 10.26 6.53
N LEU A 16 12.10 10.57 5.34
CA LEU A 16 10.97 9.82 4.77
C LEU A 16 11.39 8.42 4.35
N GLU A 17 12.60 8.27 3.80
CA GLU A 17 13.14 6.96 3.46
C GLU A 17 13.30 6.07 4.70
N GLN A 18 13.76 6.63 5.81
CA GLN A 18 13.84 5.92 7.08
C GLN A 18 12.46 5.42 7.55
N ILE A 19 11.42 6.25 7.43
CA ILE A 19 10.03 5.88 7.75
C ILE A 19 9.56 4.76 6.82
N SER A 20 9.76 4.91 5.50
CA SER A 20 9.36 3.91 4.50
C SER A 20 10.03 2.56 4.75
N ARG A 21 11.34 2.55 5.03
CA ARG A 21 12.08 1.34 5.39
C ARG A 21 11.52 0.70 6.66
N ALA A 22 11.21 1.49 7.69
CA ALA A 22 10.63 0.98 8.93
C ALA A 22 9.24 0.37 8.69
N MET A 23 8.37 1.02 7.89
CA MET A 23 7.06 0.51 7.53
C MET A 23 7.13 -0.84 6.79
N LEU A 24 8.09 -0.99 5.89
CA LEU A 24 8.28 -2.21 5.09
C LEU A 24 8.96 -3.33 5.86
N ALA A 25 9.86 -2.99 6.80
CA ALA A 25 10.53 -3.95 7.67
C ALA A 25 9.59 -4.49 8.76
N HIS A 26 8.65 -3.67 9.23
CA HIS A 26 7.72 -4.00 10.32
C HIS A 26 6.26 -3.68 9.97
N PRO A 27 5.71 -4.29 8.90
CA PRO A 27 4.38 -3.95 8.40
C PRO A 27 3.25 -4.32 9.38
N GLU A 28 3.47 -5.26 10.29
CA GLU A 28 2.56 -5.57 11.40
C GLU A 28 2.39 -4.41 12.39
N LEU A 29 3.41 -3.58 12.59
CA LEU A 29 3.30 -2.38 13.44
C LEU A 29 2.47 -1.27 12.78
N VAL A 30 2.25 -1.35 11.47
CA VAL A 30 1.48 -0.37 10.70
C VAL A 30 -0.02 -0.65 10.73
N ALA A 31 -0.44 -1.92 10.65
CA ALA A 31 -1.85 -2.28 10.60
C ALA A 31 -2.26 -3.47 11.49
N GLY A 32 -1.33 -4.30 11.93
CA GLY A 32 -1.57 -5.57 12.61
C GLY A 32 -1.52 -6.78 11.67
N ASP A 33 -1.21 -7.95 12.22
CA ASP A 33 -1.08 -9.19 11.43
C ASP A 33 -2.34 -9.58 10.65
N GLY A 34 -2.14 -10.14 9.46
CA GLY A 34 -3.21 -10.59 8.57
C GLY A 34 -4.08 -9.47 7.97
N ARG A 35 -3.78 -8.20 8.23
CA ARG A 35 -4.47 -7.07 7.61
C ARG A 35 -3.95 -6.84 6.20
N PHE A 36 -4.82 -6.31 5.35
CA PHE A 36 -4.51 -6.01 3.94
C PHE A 36 -3.22 -5.21 3.76
N ASP A 37 -3.02 -4.13 4.51
CA ASP A 37 -1.80 -3.31 4.41
C ASP A 37 -0.54 -4.12 4.73
N THR A 38 -0.61 -4.94 5.78
CA THR A 38 0.50 -5.77 6.24
C THR A 38 0.82 -6.86 5.21
N GLU A 39 -0.19 -7.58 4.73
CA GLU A 39 -0.01 -8.64 3.73
C GLU A 39 0.46 -8.07 2.38
N LEU A 40 -0.03 -6.90 1.99
CA LEU A 40 0.41 -6.22 0.76
C LEU A 40 1.88 -5.83 0.85
N MET A 41 2.31 -5.20 1.94
CA MET A 41 3.72 -4.84 2.13
C MET A 41 4.63 -6.08 2.13
N ARG A 42 4.21 -7.18 2.78
CA ARG A 42 4.96 -8.46 2.77
C ARG A 42 5.07 -9.08 1.37
N ARG A 43 3.97 -9.12 0.62
CA ARG A 43 3.90 -9.78 -0.71
C ARG A 43 4.38 -8.94 -1.88
N SER A 44 4.50 -7.63 -1.68
CA SER A 44 5.14 -6.73 -2.65
C SER A 44 6.67 -6.78 -2.62
N HIS A 45 7.27 -7.65 -1.79
CA HIS A 45 8.72 -7.74 -1.60
C HIS A 45 9.37 -6.39 -1.24
N GLY A 46 8.69 -5.60 -0.41
CA GLY A 46 9.19 -4.30 0.02
C GLY A 46 9.07 -3.18 -1.03
N GLN A 47 8.35 -3.39 -2.13
CA GLN A 47 8.25 -2.39 -3.20
C GLN A 47 7.06 -1.44 -3.03
N VAL A 48 6.03 -1.83 -2.26
CA VAL A 48 4.81 -1.06 -2.10
C VAL A 48 4.57 -0.73 -0.64
N LEU A 49 4.41 0.55 -0.33
CA LEU A 49 3.92 1.06 0.95
C LEU A 49 2.39 1.09 0.93
N SER A 50 1.75 0.72 2.04
CA SER A 50 0.29 0.73 2.15
C SER A 50 -0.19 1.14 3.52
N LYS A 51 -1.22 2.00 3.56
CA LYS A 51 -1.96 2.28 4.79
C LYS A 51 -3.44 2.56 4.51
N GLY A 52 -4.29 1.79 5.16
CA GLY A 52 -5.69 2.11 5.32
C GLY A 52 -5.90 3.23 6.35
N GLY A 53 -6.78 4.18 6.01
CA GLY A 53 -7.34 5.15 6.94
C GLY A 53 -8.76 4.78 7.37
N ALA A 54 -9.30 5.54 8.33
CA ALA A 54 -10.72 5.50 8.65
C ALA A 54 -11.57 5.94 7.43
N GLU A 55 -12.86 5.63 7.45
CA GLU A 55 -13.83 6.11 6.45
C GLU A 55 -13.48 5.78 4.99
N GLY A 56 -13.04 4.55 4.71
CA GLY A 56 -12.86 4.11 3.34
C GLY A 56 -11.59 4.61 2.63
N ILE A 57 -10.64 5.23 3.36
CA ILE A 57 -9.36 5.65 2.78
C ILE A 57 -8.39 4.48 2.62
N GLN A 58 -7.71 4.41 1.48
CA GLN A 58 -6.54 3.55 1.24
C GLN A 58 -5.45 4.36 0.52
N CYS A 59 -4.24 4.39 1.09
CA CYS A 59 -3.10 5.07 0.47
C CYS A 59 -2.03 4.04 0.10
N LEU A 60 -1.40 4.23 -1.07
CA LEU A 60 -0.37 3.36 -1.62
C LEU A 60 0.77 4.19 -2.19
N SER A 61 1.99 3.66 -2.19
CA SER A 61 3.12 4.23 -2.93
C SER A 61 4.10 3.14 -3.36
N ARG A 62 4.81 3.36 -4.48
CA ARG A 62 5.92 2.51 -4.91
C ARG A 62 7.25 3.15 -4.58
N VAL A 63 8.11 2.37 -3.93
CA VAL A 63 9.46 2.79 -3.54
C VAL A 63 10.28 3.12 -4.80
N GLY A 64 10.92 4.28 -4.81
CA GLY A 64 11.81 4.75 -5.86
C GLY A 64 11.12 5.41 -7.07
N GLU A 65 9.79 5.31 -7.19
CA GLU A 65 9.06 5.88 -8.34
C GLU A 65 8.51 7.29 -8.08
N GLY A 66 8.42 7.71 -6.81
CA GLY A 66 7.82 9.00 -6.44
C GLY A 66 6.33 9.10 -6.81
N LEU A 67 5.65 7.96 -6.94
CA LEU A 67 4.22 7.88 -7.24
C LEU A 67 3.43 7.50 -5.98
N GLY A 68 2.31 8.17 -5.78
CA GLY A 68 1.40 7.95 -4.66
C GLY A 68 -0.04 7.90 -5.11
N VAL A 69 -0.80 6.96 -4.56
CA VAL A 69 -2.22 6.74 -4.86
C VAL A 69 -3.01 6.92 -3.58
N ALA A 70 -4.16 7.60 -3.67
CA ALA A 70 -5.14 7.66 -2.60
C ALA A 70 -6.52 7.28 -3.15
N ILE A 71 -7.14 6.30 -2.51
CA ILE A 71 -8.49 5.81 -2.81
C ILE A 71 -9.40 6.25 -1.67
N LYS A 72 -10.54 6.84 -2.01
CA LYS A 72 -11.65 7.10 -1.07
C LYS A 72 -12.88 6.38 -1.61
N VAL A 73 -13.49 5.57 -0.77
CA VAL A 73 -14.83 5.04 -1.01
C VAL A 73 -15.79 5.79 -0.10
N GLU A 74 -16.80 6.43 -0.68
CA GLU A 74 -17.69 7.36 0.03
C GLU A 74 -18.49 6.68 1.15
N ASP A 75 -18.94 5.45 0.94
CA ASP A 75 -19.68 4.66 1.93
C ASP A 75 -18.78 4.01 3.00
N GLY A 76 -17.46 4.25 2.93
CA GLY A 76 -16.50 3.68 3.86
C GLY A 76 -16.17 2.20 3.66
N SER A 77 -16.67 1.55 2.60
CA SER A 77 -16.55 0.10 2.40
C SER A 77 -15.11 -0.36 2.28
N ARG A 78 -14.71 -1.21 3.23
CA ARG A 78 -13.38 -1.85 3.25
C ARG A 78 -13.17 -2.81 2.07
N ARG A 79 -14.20 -3.57 1.69
CA ARG A 79 -14.11 -4.51 0.56
C ARG A 79 -13.94 -3.75 -0.75
N ALA A 80 -14.70 -2.67 -0.94
CA ALA A 80 -14.60 -1.85 -2.14
C ALA A 80 -13.20 -1.22 -2.28
N LYS A 81 -12.67 -0.59 -1.23
CA LYS A 81 -11.34 0.05 -1.32
C LYS A 81 -10.21 -0.95 -1.57
N GLN A 82 -10.31 -2.16 -1.02
CA GLN A 82 -9.32 -3.23 -1.24
C GLN A 82 -9.39 -3.79 -2.67
N ALA A 83 -10.59 -3.99 -3.20
CA ALA A 83 -10.77 -4.43 -4.59
C ALA A 83 -10.21 -3.41 -5.58
N VAL A 84 -10.48 -2.11 -5.36
CA VAL A 84 -9.92 -1.02 -6.17
C VAL A 84 -8.40 -0.96 -6.04
N ALA A 85 -7.85 -1.11 -4.82
CA ALA A 85 -6.40 -1.13 -4.60
C ALA A 85 -5.73 -2.26 -5.40
N LEU A 86 -6.24 -3.49 -5.33
CA LEU A 86 -5.69 -4.62 -6.09
C LEU A 86 -5.79 -4.40 -7.61
N HIS A 87 -6.90 -3.80 -8.07
CA HIS A 87 -7.04 -3.47 -9.48
C HIS A 87 -5.99 -2.44 -9.94
N LEU A 88 -5.78 -1.39 -9.17
CA LEU A 88 -4.77 -0.37 -9.47
C LEU A 88 -3.34 -0.93 -9.40
N LEU A 89 -3.02 -1.75 -8.40
CA LEU A 89 -1.72 -2.42 -8.29
C LEU A 89 -1.41 -3.28 -9.52
N ARG A 90 -2.42 -3.94 -10.10
CA ARG A 90 -2.29 -4.68 -11.36
C ARG A 90 -2.07 -3.76 -12.56
N GLN A 91 -2.81 -2.66 -12.65
CA GLN A 91 -2.72 -1.73 -13.78
C GLN A 91 -1.42 -0.92 -13.80
N LEU A 92 -0.87 -0.64 -12.63
CA LEU A 92 0.40 0.05 -12.48
C LEU A 92 1.60 -0.92 -12.48
N GLU A 93 1.36 -2.23 -12.60
CA GLU A 93 2.40 -3.27 -12.53
C GLU A 93 3.22 -3.23 -11.23
N TRP A 94 2.59 -2.77 -10.14
CA TRP A 94 3.22 -2.65 -8.82
C TRP A 94 3.31 -3.99 -8.07
N LEU A 95 2.61 -5.01 -8.55
CA LEU A 95 2.66 -6.38 -8.04
C LEU A 95 2.81 -7.38 -9.18
N THR A 96 3.50 -8.48 -8.90
CA THR A 96 3.54 -9.64 -9.79
C THR A 96 2.17 -10.32 -9.85
N PRO A 97 1.87 -11.07 -10.92
CA PRO A 97 0.66 -11.88 -10.99
C PRO A 97 0.51 -12.83 -9.79
N LEU A 98 1.61 -13.41 -9.31
CA LEU A 98 1.62 -14.26 -8.12
C LEU A 98 1.25 -13.49 -6.85
N GLY A 99 1.87 -12.32 -6.62
CA GLY A 99 1.57 -11.50 -5.45
C GLY A 99 0.12 -11.02 -5.40
N LEU A 100 -0.49 -10.76 -6.57
CA LEU A 100 -1.91 -10.44 -6.69
C LEU A 100 -2.81 -11.63 -6.32
N GLU A 101 -2.47 -12.84 -6.75
CA GLU A 101 -3.24 -14.04 -6.47
C GLU A 101 -3.21 -14.42 -4.98
N GLU A 102 -2.03 -14.35 -4.37
CA GLU A 102 -1.86 -14.58 -2.94
C GLU A 102 -2.70 -13.61 -2.10
N LEU A 103 -2.84 -12.36 -2.54
CA LEU A 103 -3.67 -11.34 -1.86
C LEU A 103 -5.17 -11.58 -2.01
N ARG A 104 -5.63 -12.17 -3.11
CA ARG A 104 -7.05 -12.46 -3.34
C ARG A 104 -7.55 -13.65 -2.54
N THR A 105 -6.70 -14.66 -2.31
CA THR A 105 -7.08 -15.90 -1.62
C THR A 105 -7.27 -15.74 -0.10
N ARG A 106 -6.92 -14.60 0.49
CA ARG A 106 -7.06 -14.32 1.95
C ARG A 106 -7.94 -13.11 2.29
N SER A 107 -8.62 -12.48 1.31
CA SER A 107 -9.46 -11.28 1.51
C SER A 107 -10.95 -11.59 1.57
#